data_AF-A0A527XDN6-F1
#
_entry.id   AF-A0A527XDN6-F1
#
_cell.length_a   1.000
_cell.length_b   1.000
_cell.length_c   1.000
_cell.angle_alpha   90.00
_cell.angle_beta   90.00
_cell.angle_gamma   90.00
#
_symmetry.space_group_name_H-M   'P 1'
#
loop_
_entity.id
_entity.type
_entity.pdbx_description
1 polymer ?
#
loop_
_entity_poly.entity_id
_entity_poly.type
_entity_poly.pdbx_seq_one_letter_code
_entity_poly.pdbx_strand_id
1 'polypeptide(L)' 'PATMFVADFIGSPPMNFLKFGGGLAKGTKEIVVQGAKVAVPEVREDIAPADMALGIRPEHIRFDDGSKLRGAI' A
#
# COMPACT_ATOMS: atom_id res chain seq x y z
N PRO A 1 0.11 2.19 12.42
CA PRO A 1 0.10 3.59 12.93
C PRO A 1 -1.34 4.10 12.87
N ALA A 2 -1.78 4.96 13.80
CA ALA A 2 -3.16 5.41 13.88
C ALA A 2 -3.55 6.48 12.84
N THR A 3 -2.56 7.18 12.25
CA THR A 3 -2.75 8.16 11.18
C THR A 3 -1.54 8.15 10.23
N MET A 4 -1.70 8.70 9.01
CA MET A 4 -0.58 8.93 8.08
C MET A 4 0.53 9.78 8.71
N PHE A 5 0.17 10.80 9.50
CA PHE A 5 1.13 11.64 10.21
C PHE A 5 2.03 10.85 11.19
N VAL A 6 1.45 9.88 11.92
CA VAL A 6 2.24 9.00 12.82
C VAL A 6 3.09 8.00 12.04
N ALA A 7 2.64 7.59 10.86
CA ALA A 7 3.36 6.69 9.97
C ALA A 7 4.60 7.35 9.32
N ASP A 8 4.53 8.65 9.03
CA ASP A 8 5.66 9.47 8.57
C ASP A 8 6.66 9.79 9.70
N PHE A 9 6.24 9.78 10.97
CA PHE A 9 7.09 10.24 12.08
C PHE A 9 7.77 9.11 12.87
N ILE A 10 7.20 7.89 12.88
CA ILE A 10 7.74 6.76 13.66
C ILE A 10 8.36 5.70 12.73
N GLY A 11 9.69 5.74 12.65
CA GLY A 11 10.55 4.87 11.85
C GLY A 11 11.58 5.71 11.09
N SER A 12 12.85 5.27 11.06
CA SER A 12 13.90 5.88 10.26
C SER A 12 14.51 4.80 9.36
N PRO A 13 14.30 4.87 8.04
CA PRO A 13 13.58 5.91 7.29
C PRO A 13 12.05 5.85 7.48
N PRO A 14 11.31 6.93 7.16
CA PRO A 14 9.86 7.00 7.32
C PRO A 14 9.12 6.05 6.35
N MET A 15 7.82 5.85 6.59
CA MET A 15 6.98 5.00 5.73
C MET A 15 6.85 5.59 4.31
N ASN A 16 6.91 4.74 3.29
CA ASN A 16 6.57 5.11 1.92
C ASN A 16 5.05 5.04 1.70
N PHE A 17 4.52 5.92 0.86
CA PHE A 17 3.10 5.93 0.51
C PHE A 17 2.89 5.81 -1.00
N LEU A 18 2.11 4.81 -1.41
CA LEU A 18 1.67 4.64 -2.79
C LEU A 18 0.17 4.90 -2.89
N LYS A 19 -0.23 5.92 -3.65
CA LYS A 19 -1.64 6.24 -3.86
C LYS A 19 -2.30 5.25 -4.79
N PHE A 20 -3.54 4.89 -4.50
CA PHE A 20 -4.41 4.10 -5.38
C PHE A 20 -5.87 4.52 -5.16
N GLY A 21 -6.69 4.40 -6.20
CA GLY A 21 -8.11 4.72 -6.14
C GLY A 21 -8.96 3.47 -6.32
N GLY A 22 -10.14 3.45 -5.72
CA GLY A 22 -11.13 2.37 -5.91
C GLY A 22 -11.94 2.08 -4.66
N GLY A 23 -12.91 1.18 -4.77
CA GLY A 23 -13.60 0.60 -3.62
C GLY A 23 -13.01 -0.77 -3.30
N LEU A 24 -13.09 -1.19 -2.03
CA LEU A 24 -12.67 -2.52 -1.59
C LEU A 24 -13.86 -3.24 -1.00
N ALA A 25 -14.16 -4.44 -1.50
CA ALA A 25 -15.18 -5.28 -0.91
C ALA A 25 -14.62 -6.01 0.31
N LYS A 26 -15.47 -6.31 1.29
CA LYS A 26 -15.13 -7.23 2.37
C LYS A 26 -14.64 -8.57 1.79
N GLY A 27 -13.56 -9.10 2.35
CA GLY A 27 -12.89 -10.32 1.87
C GLY A 27 -11.82 -10.08 0.81
N THR A 28 -11.63 -8.85 0.34
CA THR A 28 -10.55 -8.49 -0.59
C THR A 28 -9.19 -8.77 0.04
N LYS A 29 -8.29 -9.43 -0.70
CA LYS A 29 -6.92 -9.78 -0.27
C LYS A 29 -5.84 -9.26 -1.21
N GLU A 30 -6.24 -8.49 -2.21
CA GLU A 30 -5.35 -7.95 -3.23
C GLU A 30 -5.87 -6.58 -3.65
N ILE A 31 -4.97 -5.61 -3.79
CA ILE A 31 -5.25 -4.28 -4.34
C ILE A 31 -4.41 -4.05 -5.59
N VAL A 32 -4.83 -3.08 -6.42
CA VAL A 32 -4.06 -2.67 -7.60
C VAL A 32 -3.43 -1.31 -7.33
N VAL A 33 -2.10 -1.25 -7.36
CA VAL A 33 -1.31 -0.04 -7.16
C VAL A 33 -0.42 0.14 -8.38
N GLN A 34 -0.58 1.25 -9.09
CA GLN A 34 0.16 1.53 -10.35
C GLN A 34 0.10 0.36 -11.36
N GLY A 35 -1.04 -0.34 -11.44
CA GLY A 35 -1.21 -1.50 -12.33
C GLY A 35 -0.57 -2.81 -11.82
N ALA A 36 0.14 -2.77 -10.70
CA ALA A 36 0.65 -3.96 -10.03
C ALA A 36 -0.34 -4.47 -8.99
N LYS A 37 -0.54 -5.79 -8.96
CA LYS A 37 -1.32 -6.46 -7.93
C LYS A 37 -0.47 -6.64 -6.67
N VAL A 38 -0.98 -6.17 -5.54
CA VAL A 38 -0.31 -6.24 -4.24
C VAL A 38 -1.21 -6.98 -3.26
N ALA A 39 -0.71 -8.08 -2.71
CA ALA A 39 -1.40 -8.81 -1.66
C ALA A 39 -1.47 -7.96 -0.38
N VAL A 40 -2.64 -7.93 0.24
CA VAL A 40 -2.91 -7.23 1.51
C VAL A 40 -3.65 -8.15 2.47
N PRO A 41 -3.59 -7.88 3.78
CA PRO A 41 -4.48 -8.55 4.72
C PRO A 41 -5.95 -8.41 4.31
N GLU A 42 -6.75 -9.40 4.67
CA GLU A 42 -8.17 -9.42 4.32
C GLU A 42 -8.89 -8.15 4.80
N VAL A 43 -9.50 -7.44 3.85
CA VAL A 43 -10.34 -6.28 4.13
C VAL A 43 -11.59 -6.75 4.88
N ARG A 44 -11.87 -6.14 6.03
CA ARG A 44 -12.91 -6.60 6.97
C ARG A 44 -14.28 -5.96 6.75
N GLU A 45 -14.35 -4.86 6.03
CA GLU A 45 -15.54 -4.07 5.78
C GLU A 45 -15.56 -3.54 4.34
N ASP A 46 -16.74 -3.26 3.81
CA ASP A 46 -16.86 -2.65 2.50
C ASP A 46 -16.40 -1.18 2.55
N ILE A 47 -15.49 -0.82 1.65
CA ILE A 47 -14.95 0.52 1.50
C ILE A 47 -15.48 1.09 0.19
N ALA A 48 -16.26 2.17 0.29
CA ALA A 48 -16.75 2.89 -0.88
C ALA A 48 -15.58 3.44 -1.72
N PRO A 49 -15.77 3.64 -3.04
CA PRO A 49 -14.72 4.18 -3.89
C PRO A 49 -14.15 5.51 -3.37
N ALA A 50 -12.84 5.53 -3.10
CA ALA A 50 -12.13 6.68 -2.58
C ALA A 50 -10.65 6.66 -3.00
N ASP A 51 -9.97 7.80 -2.83
CA ASP A 51 -8.52 7.88 -2.91
C ASP A 51 -7.91 7.34 -1.61
N MET A 52 -7.09 6.32 -1.73
CA MET A 52 -6.42 5.63 -0.62
C MET A 52 -4.90 5.64 -0.82
N ALA A 53 -4.18 5.34 0.26
CA ALA A 53 -2.73 5.20 0.23
C ALA A 53 -2.30 3.87 0.87
N LEU A 54 -1.48 3.12 0.16
CA LEU A 54 -0.78 1.96 0.68
C LEU A 54 0.50 2.44 1.37
N GLY A 55 0.56 2.30 2.69
CA GLY A 55 1.74 2.59 3.50
C GLY A 55 2.68 1.39 3.59
N ILE A 56 3.96 1.55 3.24
CA ILE A 56 4.98 0.49 3.24
C ILE A 56 6.23 0.98 3.96
N ARG A 57 6.63 0.29 5.02
CA ARG A 57 7.90 0.59 5.70
C ARG A 57 9.09 0.21 4.81
N PRO A 58 10.15 1.04 4.68
CA PRO A 58 11.31 0.75 3.85
C PRO A 58 11.93 -0.62 4.11
N GLU A 59 12.03 -1.04 5.38
CA GLU A 59 12.57 -2.32 5.80
C GLU A 59 11.75 -3.54 5.33
N HIS A 60 10.53 -3.33 4.81
CA HIS A 60 9.69 -4.37 4.22
C HIS A 60 9.72 -4.37 2.68
N ILE A 61 10.53 -3.52 2.04
CA ILE A 61 10.71 -3.48 0.59
C ILE A 61 11.86 -4.39 0.19
N ARG A 62 11.62 -5.21 -0.85
CA ARG A 62 12.66 -6.03 -1.50
C ARG A 62 12.60 -5.80 -2.99
N PHE A 63 13.77 -5.77 -3.63
CA PHE A 63 13.87 -5.70 -5.08
C PHE A 63 13.72 -7.10 -5.68
N ASP A 64 12.96 -7.17 -6.76
CA ASP A 64 12.71 -8.38 -7.53
C ASP A 64 12.65 -8.00 -9.02
N ASP A 65 13.50 -8.60 -9.84
CA ASP A 65 13.56 -8.36 -11.29
C ASP A 65 12.26 -8.78 -11.99
N GLY A 66 11.49 -9.70 -11.42
CA GLY A 66 10.17 -10.12 -11.89
C GLY A 66 9.02 -9.21 -11.44
N SER A 67 9.25 -8.27 -10.51
CA SER A 67 8.19 -7.41 -9.96
C SER A 67 7.48 -6.59 -11.03
N LYS A 68 6.15 -6.51 -10.96
CA LYS A 68 5.37 -5.62 -11.83
C LYS A 68 5.41 -4.16 -11.38
N LEU A 69 5.76 -3.89 -10.12
CA LEU A 69 5.96 -2.53 -9.60
C LEU A 69 7.40 -2.10 -9.87
N ARG A 70 7.58 -1.15 -10.80
CA ARG A 70 8.89 -0.68 -11.28
C ARG A 70 9.24 0.70 -10.72
N GLY A 71 10.54 0.96 -10.62
CA GLY A 71 11.10 2.26 -10.25
C GLY A 71 12.44 2.48 -10.93
N ALA A 72 12.95 3.71 -10.86
CA ALA A 72 14.29 4.10 -11.33
C ALA A 72 14.98 4.93 -10.24
N ILE A 73 16.31 4.97 -10.27
CA ILE A 73 17.15 5.82 -9.40
C ILE A 73 17.32 7.19 -10.06
#